data_AF-A0AAJ2BBS3-F1
#
_entry.id   AF-A0AAJ2BBS3-F1
#
_cell.length_a   1.000
_cell.length_b   1.000
_cell.length_c   1.000
_cell.angle_alpha   90.00
_cell.angle_beta   90.00
_cell.angle_gamma   90.00
#
_symmetry.space_group_name_H-M   'P 1'
#
loop_
_entity.id
_entity.type
_entity.pdbx_description
1 polymer ?
#
loop_
_entity_poly.entity_id
_entity_poly.type
_entity_poly.pdbx_seq_one_letter_code
_entity_poly.pdbx_strand_id
1 'polypeptide(L)' 'MSKEPDARLINFTNFEAADYLDSEEAIAEYLAAAKADENPQVYMSALKDAAQARHRMSQGE' A
#
# COMPACT_ATOMS: atom_id res chain seq x y z
N MET A 1 29.30 -23.70 -26.90
CA MET A 1 27.99 -23.60 -26.25
C MET A 1 27.93 -22.24 -25.57
N SER A 2 27.35 -21.23 -26.23
CA SER A 2 27.10 -19.92 -25.61
C SER A 2 26.06 -20.12 -24.51
N LYS A 3 26.36 -19.71 -23.28
CA LYS A 3 25.33 -19.55 -22.25
C LYS A 3 24.56 -18.28 -22.59
N GLU A 4 23.32 -18.45 -23.01
CA GLU A 4 22.36 -17.37 -23.18
C GLU A 4 22.23 -16.58 -21.86
N PRO A 5 21.95 -15.27 -21.90
CA PRO A 5 21.81 -14.46 -20.69
C PRO A 5 20.61 -14.95 -19.87
N ASP A 6 20.84 -15.21 -18.58
CA ASP A 6 19.80 -15.57 -17.62
C ASP A 6 18.65 -14.55 -17.72
N ALA A 7 17.47 -15.04 -18.09
CA ALA A 7 16.29 -14.22 -18.32
C ALA A 7 16.02 -13.41 -17.06
N ARG A 8 16.25 -12.08 -17.13
CA ARG A 8 16.19 -11.13 -15.99
C ARG A 8 15.30 -11.64 -14.87
N LEU A 9 15.93 -12.08 -13.77
CA LEU A 9 15.22 -12.52 -12.57
C LEU A 9 14.38 -11.34 -12.06
N ILE A 10 13.06 -11.42 -12.24
CA ILE A 10 12.14 -10.42 -11.73
C ILE A 10 11.92 -10.74 -10.25
N ASN A 11 12.36 -9.83 -9.37
CA ASN A 11 12.14 -9.95 -7.94
C ASN A 11 10.89 -9.17 -7.54
N PHE A 12 9.94 -9.83 -6.86
CA PHE A 12 8.72 -9.22 -6.35
C PHE A 12 8.81 -9.05 -4.83
N THR A 13 8.19 -7.99 -4.31
CA THR A 13 7.95 -7.78 -2.89
C THR A 13 6.46 -7.77 -2.62
N ASN A 14 6.07 -8.06 -1.37
CA ASN A 14 4.68 -7.89 -0.96
C ASN A 14 4.30 -6.40 -1.04
N PHE A 15 3.07 -6.15 -1.47
CA PHE A 15 2.50 -4.81 -1.48
C PHE A 15 1.68 -4.61 -0.21
N GLU A 16 2.01 -3.58 0.54
CA GLU A 16 1.24 -3.13 1.71
C GLU A 16 0.82 -1.67 1.45
N ALA A 17 -0.49 -1.40 1.39
CA ALA A 17 -0.98 -0.06 1.03
C ALA A 17 -0.47 1.00 2.01
N ALA A 18 -0.36 0.67 3.30
CA ALA A 18 0.16 1.55 4.33
C ALA A 18 1.55 2.12 3.99
N ASP A 19 2.41 1.38 3.26
CA ASP A 19 3.76 1.83 2.84
C ASP A 19 3.75 3.06 1.94
N TYR A 20 2.60 3.39 1.34
CA TYR A 20 2.43 4.50 0.41
C TYR A 20 1.54 5.63 0.97
N LEU A 21 0.97 5.46 2.17
CA LEU A 21 0.11 6.44 2.83
C LEU A 21 0.95 7.37 3.72
N ASP A 22 1.79 8.20 3.10
CA ASP A 22 2.83 9.01 3.76
C ASP A 22 2.40 10.45 4.12
N SER A 23 1.16 10.81 3.83
CA SER A 23 0.55 12.09 4.23
C SER A 23 -0.93 11.93 4.62
N GLU A 24 -1.44 12.85 5.44
CA GLU A 24 -2.87 12.88 5.78
C GLU A 24 -3.76 13.11 4.53
N GLU A 25 -3.25 13.83 3.52
CA GLU A 25 -3.93 14.00 2.23
C GLU A 25 -4.04 12.67 1.48
N ALA A 26 -2.96 11.91 1.35
CA ALA A 26 -2.99 10.57 0.74
C ALA A 26 -3.92 9.60 1.48
N ILE A 27 -3.92 9.65 2.82
CA ILE A 27 -4.86 8.86 3.65
C ILE A 27 -6.31 9.24 3.37
N ALA A 28 -6.61 10.54 3.28
CA ALA A 28 -7.96 11.03 3.01
C ALA A 28 -8.47 10.61 1.62
N GLU A 29 -7.65 10.75 0.60
CA GLU A 29 -7.98 10.31 -0.77
C GLU A 29 -8.20 8.79 -0.85
N TYR A 30 -7.32 8.00 -0.22
CA TYR A 30 -7.45 6.55 -0.18
C TYR A 30 -8.75 6.10 0.50
N LEU A 31 -9.08 6.69 1.66
CA LEU A 31 -10.33 6.40 2.36
C LEU A 31 -11.57 6.83 1.56
N ALA A 32 -11.52 7.97 0.86
CA ALA A 32 -12.61 8.42 0.00
C ALA A 32 -12.85 7.45 -1.16
N ALA A 33 -11.78 6.99 -1.81
CA ALA A 33 -11.86 5.99 -2.87
C ALA A 33 -12.44 4.65 -2.35
N ALA A 34 -11.93 4.16 -1.21
CA ALA A 34 -12.40 2.92 -0.60
C ALA A 34 -13.87 2.99 -0.15
N LYS A 35 -14.35 4.17 0.26
CA LYS A 35 -15.74 4.40 0.66
C LYS A 35 -16.71 4.36 -0.52
N ALA A 36 -16.23 4.65 -1.73
CA ALA A 36 -17.04 4.62 -2.95
C ALA A 36 -17.21 3.20 -3.53
N ASP A 37 -16.47 2.20 -3.00
CA ASP A 37 -16.56 0.80 -3.43
C ASP A 37 -17.87 0.15 -2.94
N GLU A 38 -18.46 -0.71 -3.77
CA GLU A 38 -19.68 -1.44 -3.44
C GLU A 38 -19.45 -2.49 -2.34
N ASN A 39 -18.23 -3.00 -2.21
CA ASN A 39 -17.85 -3.95 -1.19
C ASN A 39 -17.42 -3.22 0.10
N PRO A 40 -18.21 -3.28 1.18
CA PRO A 40 -17.89 -2.57 2.43
C PRO A 40 -16.60 -3.08 3.10
N GLN A 41 -16.11 -4.28 2.77
CA GLN A 41 -14.85 -4.79 3.29
C GLN A 41 -13.63 -4.01 2.79
N VAL A 42 -13.75 -3.33 1.63
CA VAL A 42 -12.69 -2.48 1.08
C VAL A 42 -12.45 -1.29 2.01
N TYR A 43 -13.51 -0.61 2.43
CA TYR A 43 -13.39 0.50 3.39
C TYR A 43 -12.85 0.05 4.75
N MET A 44 -13.26 -1.13 5.24
CA MET A 44 -12.73 -1.70 6.50
C MET A 44 -11.23 -2.00 6.41
N SER A 45 -10.77 -2.54 5.28
CA SER A 45 -9.35 -2.79 5.03
C SER A 45 -8.57 -1.47 4.95
N ALA A 46 -9.11 -0.47 4.25
CA ALA A 46 -8.50 0.84 4.15
C ALA A 46 -8.35 1.56 5.50
N LEU A 47 -9.31 1.38 6.43
CA LEU A 47 -9.19 1.89 7.79
C LEU A 47 -8.01 1.27 8.55
N LYS A 48 -7.77 -0.04 8.37
CA LYS A 48 -6.63 -0.74 8.96
C LYS A 48 -5.32 -0.19 8.40
N ASP A 49 -5.22 -0.03 7.08
CA ASP A 49 -4.03 0.51 6.42
C ASP A 49 -3.74 1.94 6.88
N ALA A 50 -4.77 2.80 6.94
CA ALA A 50 -4.64 4.17 7.43
C ALA A 50 -4.18 4.23 8.90
N ALA A 51 -4.68 3.34 9.76
CA ALA A 51 -4.23 3.26 11.15
C ALA A 51 -2.74 2.85 11.25
N GLN A 52 -2.31 1.88 10.43
CA GLN A 52 -0.91 1.48 10.36
C GLN A 52 -0.02 2.61 9.86
N ALA A 53 -0.42 3.29 8.79
CA ALA A 53 0.30 4.42 8.21
C ALA A 53 0.51 5.55 9.24
N ARG A 54 -0.55 5.96 9.93
CA ARG A 54 -0.48 6.97 11.00
C ARG A 54 0.40 6.54 12.16
N HIS A 55 0.33 5.28 12.56
CA HIS A 55 1.24 4.75 13.58
C HIS A 55 2.69 4.92 13.12
N ARG A 56 3.05 4.51 11.90
CA ARG A 56 4.41 4.69 11.39
C ARG A 56 4.83 6.16 11.32
N MET A 57 3.95 7.05 10.87
CA MET A 57 4.23 8.50 10.82
C MET A 57 4.62 9.04 12.20
N SER A 58 3.92 8.63 13.26
CA SER A 58 4.23 9.04 14.63
C SER A 58 5.56 8.49 15.18
N GLN A 59 6.16 7.49 14.53
CA GLN A 59 7.43 6.88 14.96
C GLN A 59 8.62 7.41 14.15
N GLY A 60 8.40 8.37 13.25
CA GLY A 60 9.42 8.98 12.39
C GLY A 60 9.94 10.34 12.85
N GLU A 61 9.58 10.79 14.07
CA GLU A 61 10.05 12.03 14.71
C GLU A 61 11.21 11.81 15.70
#